data_AF-A0A381R5H1-F1
#
_entry.id   AF-A0A381R5H1-F1
#
_cell.length_a   1.000
_cell.length_b   1.000
_cell.length_c   1.000
_cell.angle_alpha   90.00
_cell.angle_beta   90.00
_cell.angle_gamma   90.00
#
_symmetry.space_group_name_H-M   'P 1'
#
loop_
_entity.id
_entity.type
_entity.pdbx_description
1 polymer ?
#
loop_
_entity_poly.entity_id
_entity_poly.type
_entity_poly.pdbx_seq_one_letter_code
_entity_poly.pdbx_strand_id
1 'polypeptide(L)'
;MLLLACSRPDAQLDASLYQDDGAGFGLIRPGIEVLLEDSIHLVAGRRVGLITNQTGVDSSGRSSIDRIHEHPDVDLVALFAPEHGIRGTADPGATIANDVDVETGVPIYSLYGAVLSPTPEMLDGIDVLLVDYQDIGARYWTYVSTMTLAMESAAEQGIPVVVLDRPNPIGGAVQGNVLDPAFATFVGRYPLAMRHGMTLGELARYYRGEVGIGVELRVAPVDGWRRDMPFAETGLPWIQPSPNMPDVESATHYPGTCLFEGTVLSVARGTAAPFQQIGAPWLDGEALAEAMNGYGLSGVRFEPVTFVPDVPSDGKFDGVEVSGVRLVATSPEYDPTRAAVALLVETHRMSGAQWGWLQAHFDRLAGTDLLRQAVDAGAGVDEIRSRWQEELGAFMRVREQYLIYP
;
A
#
# COMPACT_ATOMS: atom_id res chain seq x y z
N MET A 1 59.59 -2.95 9.43
CA MET A 1 59.31 -2.15 10.64
C MET A 1 58.74 -0.82 10.19
N LEU A 2 57.49 -0.42 10.41
CA LEU A 2 56.39 -0.92 11.23
C LEU A 2 55.08 -0.61 10.46
N LEU A 3 54.12 -1.52 10.57
CA LEU A 3 52.70 -1.24 10.34
C LEU A 3 52.24 -0.17 11.33
N LEU A 4 51.38 0.76 10.89
CA LEU A 4 50.50 1.50 11.79
C LEU A 4 49.14 1.62 11.12
N ALA A 5 48.32 0.62 11.45
CA ALA A 5 46.87 0.67 11.32
C ALA A 5 46.34 1.86 12.12
N CYS A 6 45.54 2.72 11.48
CA CYS A 6 44.58 3.55 12.19
C CYS A 6 43.27 2.78 12.24
N SER A 7 43.08 2.06 13.34
CA SER A 7 41.80 1.51 13.77
C SER A 7 40.79 2.66 13.90
N ARG A 8 39.69 2.58 13.16
CA ARG A 8 38.48 3.36 13.48
C ARG A 8 37.88 2.78 14.76
N PRO A 9 37.48 3.61 15.74
CA PRO A 9 36.86 3.10 16.95
C PRO A 9 35.53 2.41 16.60
N ASP A 10 35.35 1.21 17.15
CA ASP A 10 34.08 0.50 17.18
C ASP A 10 33.00 1.44 17.73
N ALA A 11 32.11 1.90 16.86
CA ALA A 11 30.84 2.45 17.29
C ALA A 11 30.00 1.25 17.76
N GLN A 12 30.19 0.86 19.02
CA GLN A 12 29.18 0.10 19.74
C GLN A 12 27.90 0.91 19.68
N LEU A 13 26.97 0.48 18.84
CA LEU A 13 25.58 0.92 18.87
C LEU A 13 25.08 0.66 20.30
N ASP A 14 24.87 1.74 21.04
CA ASP A 14 24.34 1.68 22.38
C ASP A 14 22.87 1.24 22.30
N ALA A 15 22.65 -0.06 22.43
CA ALA A 15 21.33 -0.67 22.47
C ALA A 15 20.50 -0.26 23.71
N SER A 16 21.01 0.63 24.57
CA SER A 16 20.28 1.16 25.73
C SER A 16 19.40 2.38 25.43
N LEU A 17 19.45 2.95 24.20
CA LEU A 17 18.55 4.04 23.78
C LEU A 17 17.16 3.56 23.30
N TYR A 18 16.89 2.25 23.34
CA TYR A 18 15.58 1.64 23.14
C TYR A 18 15.16 0.82 24.38
N GLN A 19 15.37 1.37 25.58
CA GLN A 19 14.63 0.91 26.74
C GLN A 19 13.24 1.54 26.70
N ASP A 20 12.35 0.90 25.96
CA ASP A 20 10.92 1.19 26.02
C ASP A 20 10.40 0.72 27.38
N ASP A 21 9.94 1.67 28.18
CA ASP A 21 9.42 1.48 29.52
C ASP A 21 8.06 0.76 29.47
N GLY A 22 8.08 -0.55 29.21
CA GLY A 22 7.10 -1.53 29.73
C GLY A 22 5.61 -1.16 29.69
N ALA A 23 5.16 -0.37 28.72
CA ALA A 23 3.76 -0.13 28.44
C ALA A 23 3.30 -1.22 27.47
N GLY A 24 2.49 -2.16 27.94
CA GLY A 24 2.11 -3.35 27.19
C GLY A 24 1.65 -3.03 25.75
N PHE A 25 2.33 -3.63 24.77
CA PHE A 25 1.93 -3.69 23.37
C PHE A 25 0.68 -4.56 23.21
N GLY A 26 -0.48 -4.04 23.62
CA GLY A 26 -1.74 -4.77 23.55
C GLY A 26 -2.94 -3.85 23.60
N LEU A 27 -3.31 -3.28 22.45
CA LEU A 27 -4.62 -2.62 22.26
C LEU A 27 -5.44 -3.26 21.14
N ILE A 28 -4.80 -3.93 20.18
CA ILE A 28 -5.44 -4.48 18.97
C ILE A 28 -4.90 -5.88 18.70
N ARG A 29 -5.76 -6.82 18.29
CA ARG A 29 -5.35 -8.13 17.78
C ARG A 29 -5.58 -8.19 16.26
N PRO A 30 -4.53 -8.36 15.43
CA PRO A 30 -4.69 -8.52 13.99
C PRO A 30 -5.39 -9.84 13.65
N GLY A 31 -5.92 -9.97 12.42
CA GLY A 31 -6.71 -11.12 12.01
C GLY A 31 -6.00 -12.48 12.18
N ILE A 32 -4.66 -12.51 12.17
CA ILE A 32 -3.88 -13.72 12.45
C ILE A 32 -4.07 -14.23 13.89
N GLU A 33 -4.12 -13.34 14.88
CA GLU A 33 -4.36 -13.73 16.27
C GLU A 33 -5.82 -14.14 16.46
N VAL A 34 -6.76 -13.37 15.90
CA VAL A 34 -8.20 -13.70 15.95
C VAL A 34 -8.49 -15.05 15.27
N LEU A 35 -7.79 -15.37 14.17
CA LEU A 35 -7.89 -16.69 13.54
C LEU A 35 -7.43 -17.80 14.50
N LEU A 36 -6.21 -17.69 15.02
CA LEU A 36 -5.59 -18.78 15.78
C LEU A 36 -6.21 -18.97 17.16
N GLU A 37 -6.69 -17.89 17.79
CA GLU A 37 -7.24 -17.93 19.16
C GLU A 37 -8.76 -18.16 19.18
N ASP A 38 -9.50 -17.45 18.33
CA ASP A 38 -10.96 -17.38 18.43
C ASP A 38 -11.68 -18.13 17.31
N SER A 39 -11.01 -18.33 16.17
CA SER A 39 -11.64 -18.82 14.93
C SER A 39 -10.91 -20.02 14.29
N ILE A 40 -10.17 -20.80 15.07
CA ILE A 40 -9.34 -21.90 14.55
C ILE A 40 -10.15 -22.94 13.76
N HIS A 41 -11.43 -23.10 14.07
CA HIS A 41 -12.37 -23.97 13.36
C HIS A 41 -12.50 -23.68 11.86
N LEU A 42 -12.07 -22.50 11.39
CA LEU A 42 -12.02 -22.16 9.97
C LEU A 42 -10.92 -22.93 9.21
N VAL A 43 -9.84 -23.34 9.90
CA VAL A 43 -8.64 -23.95 9.31
C VAL A 43 -8.22 -25.26 9.97
N ALA A 44 -8.81 -25.64 11.12
CA ALA A 44 -8.44 -26.84 11.86
C ALA A 44 -8.59 -28.12 11.00
N GLY A 45 -7.51 -28.91 10.94
CA GLY A 45 -7.42 -30.15 10.15
C GLY A 45 -7.45 -29.95 8.64
N ARG A 46 -7.24 -28.72 8.14
CA ARG A 46 -7.22 -28.37 6.71
C ARG A 46 -5.81 -28.14 6.21
N ARG A 47 -5.59 -28.42 4.93
CA ARG A 47 -4.39 -28.00 4.19
C ARG A 47 -4.55 -26.55 3.77
N VAL A 48 -3.66 -25.71 4.26
CA VAL A 48 -3.74 -24.26 4.15
C VAL A 48 -2.74 -23.75 3.11
N GLY A 49 -3.24 -22.95 2.17
CA GLY A 49 -2.41 -22.03 1.39
C GLY A 49 -2.40 -20.66 2.05
N LEU A 50 -1.28 -19.96 2.04
CA LEU A 50 -1.18 -18.61 2.61
C LEU A 50 -0.58 -17.63 1.60
N ILE A 51 -1.36 -16.62 1.24
CA ILE A 51 -0.89 -15.44 0.52
C ILE A 51 -0.42 -14.40 1.53
N THR A 52 0.88 -14.14 1.56
CA THR A 52 1.48 -13.25 2.55
C THR A 52 2.81 -12.66 2.06
N ASN A 53 3.39 -11.79 2.86
CA ASN A 53 4.75 -11.27 2.71
C ASN A 53 5.31 -10.93 4.10
N GLN A 54 6.42 -10.20 4.18
CA GLN A 54 7.08 -9.83 5.44
C GLN A 54 6.20 -9.01 6.40
N THR A 55 5.10 -8.42 5.92
CA THR A 55 4.18 -7.63 6.74
C THR A 55 3.09 -8.47 7.40
N GLY A 56 2.94 -9.74 6.99
CA GLY A 56 2.12 -10.72 7.66
C GLY A 56 2.74 -11.10 9.00
N VAL A 57 2.49 -10.29 10.03
CA VAL A 57 2.98 -10.53 11.40
C VAL A 57 1.88 -10.37 12.45
N ASP A 58 2.02 -11.04 13.59
CA ASP A 58 1.19 -10.82 14.78
C ASP A 58 1.58 -9.54 15.55
N SER A 59 0.89 -9.23 16.66
CA SER A 59 1.15 -8.01 17.44
C SER A 59 2.56 -7.96 18.05
N SER A 60 3.22 -9.12 18.20
CA SER A 60 4.59 -9.24 18.68
C SER A 60 5.64 -9.19 17.56
N GLY A 61 5.21 -9.03 16.31
CA GLY A 61 6.08 -9.01 15.14
C GLY A 61 6.49 -10.40 14.63
N ARG A 62 5.88 -11.49 15.12
CA ARG A 62 6.16 -12.84 14.59
C ARG A 62 5.42 -13.08 13.29
N SER A 63 6.10 -13.69 12.32
CA SER A 63 5.55 -14.00 11.01
C SER A 63 4.34 -14.91 11.08
N SER A 64 3.28 -14.57 10.36
CA SER A 64 2.08 -15.39 10.19
C SER A 64 2.40 -16.75 9.58
N ILE A 65 3.45 -16.83 8.75
CA ILE A 65 3.96 -18.11 8.21
C ILE A 65 4.33 -19.03 9.37
N ASP A 66 5.15 -18.55 10.29
CA ASP A 66 5.66 -19.36 11.41
C ASP A 66 4.53 -19.65 12.41
N ARG A 67 3.68 -18.66 12.69
CA ARG A 67 2.52 -18.81 13.58
C ARG A 67 1.57 -19.90 13.11
N ILE A 68 1.31 -19.97 11.80
CA ILE A 68 0.44 -20.98 11.20
C ILE A 68 1.15 -22.33 11.11
N HIS A 69 2.41 -22.36 10.66
CA HIS A 69 3.18 -23.60 10.51
C HIS A 69 3.40 -24.34 11.85
N GLU A 70 3.62 -23.61 12.93
CA GLU A 70 3.81 -24.18 14.27
C GLU A 70 2.50 -24.63 14.94
N HIS A 71 1.34 -24.23 14.41
CA HIS A 71 0.06 -24.52 15.04
C HIS A 71 -0.32 -26.00 14.83
N PRO A 72 -0.56 -26.78 15.90
CA PRO A 72 -0.71 -28.25 15.79
C PRO A 72 -1.93 -28.70 14.99
N ASP A 73 -2.95 -27.84 14.89
CA ASP A 73 -4.19 -28.14 14.17
C ASP A 73 -4.20 -27.65 12.72
N VAL A 74 -3.11 -27.06 12.21
CA VAL A 74 -3.07 -26.48 10.87
C VAL A 74 -1.93 -27.09 10.05
N ASP A 75 -2.23 -27.49 8.81
CA ASP A 75 -1.24 -28.03 7.88
C ASP A 75 -0.93 -26.97 6.81
N LEU A 76 0.14 -26.21 6.98
CA LEU A 76 0.56 -25.20 6.00
C LEU A 76 1.30 -25.87 4.84
N VAL A 77 0.68 -25.89 3.66
CA VAL A 77 1.18 -26.66 2.50
C VAL A 77 1.70 -25.81 1.35
N ALA A 78 1.35 -24.53 1.29
CA ALA A 78 1.80 -23.63 0.23
C ALA A 78 1.84 -22.17 0.68
N LEU A 79 2.85 -21.45 0.19
CA LEU A 79 3.02 -20.00 0.33
C LEU A 79 2.89 -19.32 -1.02
N PHE A 80 2.25 -18.16 -1.05
CA PHE A 80 2.09 -17.34 -2.24
C PHE A 80 2.61 -15.93 -1.97
N ALA A 81 3.69 -15.55 -2.66
CA ALA A 81 4.34 -14.27 -2.52
C ALA A 81 3.74 -13.26 -3.51
N PRO A 82 3.20 -12.11 -3.08
CA PRO A 82 2.83 -11.02 -3.97
C PRO A 82 4.09 -10.28 -4.46
N GLU A 83 3.94 -9.02 -4.88
CA GLU A 83 5.07 -8.13 -5.15
C GLU A 83 5.98 -7.96 -3.91
N HIS A 84 7.30 -7.91 -4.15
CA HIS A 84 8.40 -7.81 -3.16
C HIS A 84 8.76 -9.06 -2.34
N GLY A 85 8.11 -10.20 -2.60
CA GLY A 85 8.54 -11.51 -2.08
C GLY A 85 7.87 -11.90 -0.75
N ILE A 86 8.33 -13.00 -0.16
CA ILE A 86 7.65 -13.65 0.98
C ILE A 86 8.22 -13.24 2.36
N ARG A 87 9.54 -13.15 2.49
CA ARG A 87 10.24 -12.79 3.75
C ARG A 87 10.92 -11.41 3.69
N GLY A 88 10.67 -10.61 2.65
CA GLY A 88 11.25 -9.26 2.50
C GLY A 88 12.76 -9.23 2.26
N THR A 89 13.37 -10.37 1.92
CA THR A 89 14.81 -10.53 1.64
C THR A 89 15.18 -10.31 0.17
N ALA A 90 14.18 -10.06 -0.69
CA ALA A 90 14.39 -9.84 -2.11
C ALA A 90 14.89 -8.40 -2.37
N ASP A 91 15.90 -8.26 -3.23
CA ASP A 91 16.39 -6.95 -3.64
C ASP A 91 15.29 -6.13 -4.34
N PRO A 92 15.30 -4.79 -4.25
CA PRO A 92 14.39 -3.93 -5.00
C PRO A 92 14.43 -4.25 -6.50
N GLY A 93 13.30 -4.65 -7.08
CA GLY A 93 13.19 -5.01 -8.50
C GLY A 93 13.63 -6.43 -8.86
N ALA A 94 13.97 -7.27 -7.87
CA ALA A 94 14.26 -8.68 -8.12
C ALA A 94 13.03 -9.44 -8.64
N THR A 95 13.25 -10.39 -9.55
CA THR A 95 12.20 -11.34 -9.96
C THR A 95 12.00 -12.34 -8.85
N ILE A 96 10.76 -12.49 -8.38
CA ILE A 96 10.39 -13.48 -7.39
C ILE A 96 10.12 -14.77 -8.15
N ALA A 97 10.96 -15.77 -7.94
CA ALA A 97 10.78 -17.11 -8.50
C ALA A 97 10.07 -18.02 -7.50
N ASN A 98 9.54 -19.14 -7.98
CA ASN A 98 9.11 -20.21 -7.09
C ASN A 98 10.33 -20.73 -6.32
N ASP A 99 10.15 -21.01 -5.03
CA ASP A 99 11.22 -21.41 -4.12
C ASP A 99 10.67 -22.30 -3.00
N VAL A 100 11.48 -22.56 -1.97
CA VAL A 100 11.07 -23.23 -0.73
C VAL A 100 11.46 -22.34 0.45
N ASP A 101 10.53 -22.13 1.37
CA ASP A 101 10.81 -21.37 2.58
C ASP A 101 11.80 -22.16 3.44
N VAL A 102 12.96 -21.55 3.70
CA VAL A 102 14.09 -22.24 4.34
C VAL A 102 13.77 -22.68 5.77
N GLU A 103 12.93 -21.94 6.47
CA GLU A 103 12.58 -22.19 7.87
C GLU A 103 11.54 -23.29 8.01
N THR A 104 10.51 -23.28 7.17
CA THR A 104 9.36 -24.20 7.27
C THR A 104 9.40 -25.38 6.29
N GLY A 105 10.20 -25.29 5.22
CA GLY A 105 10.22 -26.26 4.13
C GLY A 105 9.00 -26.19 3.20
N VAL A 106 8.11 -25.21 3.37
CA VAL A 106 6.88 -25.05 2.58
C VAL A 106 7.20 -24.44 1.21
N PRO A 107 6.63 -24.94 0.10
CA PRO A 107 6.85 -24.37 -1.23
C PRO A 107 6.30 -22.94 -1.33
N ILE A 108 7.04 -22.07 -2.02
CA ILE A 108 6.70 -20.68 -2.31
C ILE A 108 6.39 -20.55 -3.81
N TYR A 109 5.24 -19.95 -4.11
CA TYR A 109 4.80 -19.58 -5.45
C TYR A 109 4.81 -18.07 -5.61
N SER A 110 5.37 -17.57 -6.71
CA SER A 110 5.34 -16.14 -7.04
C SER A 110 4.02 -15.76 -7.73
N LEU A 111 3.34 -14.75 -7.19
CA LEU A 111 2.16 -14.10 -7.78
C LEU A 111 2.52 -12.72 -8.34
N TYR A 112 3.72 -12.58 -8.90
CA TYR A 112 4.17 -11.37 -9.56
C TYR A 112 4.82 -11.64 -10.93
N GLY A 113 4.67 -10.70 -11.85
CA GLY A 113 5.22 -10.79 -13.21
C GLY A 113 4.35 -11.66 -14.14
N ALA A 114 4.86 -12.82 -14.54
CA ALA A 114 4.19 -13.68 -15.52
C ALA A 114 2.92 -14.35 -14.97
N VAL A 115 2.88 -14.58 -13.65
CA VAL A 115 1.75 -15.19 -12.95
C VAL A 115 1.31 -14.20 -11.88
N LEU A 116 0.08 -13.71 -11.98
CA LEU A 116 -0.49 -12.72 -11.05
C LEU A 116 -1.58 -13.31 -10.15
N SER A 117 -1.96 -14.57 -10.41
CA SER A 117 -3.01 -15.30 -9.69
C SER A 117 -2.58 -16.76 -9.49
N PRO A 118 -2.95 -17.42 -8.38
CA PRO A 118 -2.72 -18.85 -8.21
C PRO A 118 -3.29 -19.65 -9.39
N THR A 119 -2.49 -20.54 -9.98
CA THR A 119 -2.99 -21.45 -11.02
C THR A 119 -3.72 -22.64 -10.37
N PRO A 120 -4.57 -23.37 -11.12
CA PRO A 120 -5.19 -24.59 -10.61
C PRO A 120 -4.18 -25.59 -10.03
N GLU A 121 -3.00 -25.71 -10.64
CA GLU A 121 -1.93 -26.59 -10.18
C GLU A 121 -1.30 -26.11 -8.88
N MET A 122 -1.18 -24.80 -8.67
CA MET A 122 -0.68 -24.26 -7.41
C MET A 122 -1.71 -24.39 -6.27
N LEU A 123 -3.00 -24.45 -6.62
CA LEU A 123 -4.10 -24.65 -5.68
C LEU A 123 -4.41 -26.12 -5.40
N ASP A 124 -3.76 -27.05 -6.12
CA ASP A 124 -3.99 -28.49 -5.93
C ASP A 124 -3.63 -28.91 -4.50
N GLY A 125 -4.56 -29.62 -3.87
CA GLY A 125 -4.39 -30.06 -2.49
C GLY A 125 -4.51 -28.97 -1.42
N ILE A 126 -5.00 -27.77 -1.75
CA ILE A 126 -5.32 -26.73 -0.77
C ILE A 126 -6.83 -26.80 -0.44
N ASP A 127 -7.18 -26.85 0.84
CA ASP A 127 -8.56 -26.91 1.32
C ASP A 127 -9.11 -25.52 1.73
N VAL A 128 -8.22 -24.57 2.01
CA VAL A 128 -8.56 -23.17 2.35
C VAL A 128 -7.38 -22.26 2.04
N LEU A 129 -7.67 -21.09 1.47
CA LEU A 129 -6.68 -20.07 1.13
C LEU A 129 -6.77 -18.89 2.10
N LEU A 130 -5.69 -18.58 2.79
CA LEU A 130 -5.56 -17.43 3.67
C LEU A 130 -4.93 -16.26 2.93
N VAL A 131 -5.35 -15.04 3.25
CA VAL A 131 -4.73 -13.80 2.77
C VAL A 131 -4.35 -12.95 3.98
N ASP A 132 -3.06 -12.64 4.12
CA ASP A 132 -2.56 -11.85 5.24
C ASP A 132 -1.33 -11.00 4.87
N TYR A 133 -1.53 -9.70 4.70
CA TYR A 133 -0.47 -8.71 4.54
C TYR A 133 -1.04 -7.31 4.81
N GLN A 134 -0.16 -6.36 5.11
CA GLN A 134 -0.51 -4.95 5.33
C GLN A 134 -0.70 -4.22 4.00
N ASP A 135 -1.95 -3.82 3.73
CA ASP A 135 -2.29 -2.84 2.69
C ASP A 135 -2.02 -1.39 3.18
N ILE A 136 -2.04 -0.41 2.26
CA ILE A 136 -1.78 1.00 2.60
C ILE A 136 -2.96 1.95 2.37
N GLY A 137 -4.14 1.45 2.00
CA GLY A 137 -5.35 2.27 1.86
C GLY A 137 -5.50 3.01 0.53
N ALA A 138 -4.76 2.59 -0.51
CA ALA A 138 -4.74 3.23 -1.82
C ALA A 138 -5.14 2.26 -2.93
N ARG A 139 -5.96 2.72 -3.89
CA ARG A 139 -6.48 1.88 -4.99
C ARG A 139 -5.40 1.17 -5.81
N TYR A 140 -4.33 1.88 -6.13
CA TYR A 140 -3.26 1.40 -7.00
C TYR A 140 -2.13 0.71 -6.24
N TRP A 141 -2.36 0.38 -4.96
CA TRP A 141 -1.55 -0.59 -4.26
C TRP A 141 -1.96 -2.02 -4.69
N THR A 142 -1.03 -2.71 -5.35
CA THR A 142 -1.29 -3.94 -6.11
C THR A 142 -1.70 -5.13 -5.26
N TYR A 143 -1.50 -5.09 -3.94
CA TYR A 143 -1.96 -6.13 -3.03
C TYR A 143 -3.48 -6.33 -3.09
N VAL A 144 -4.26 -5.26 -3.26
CA VAL A 144 -5.72 -5.35 -3.47
C VAL A 144 -6.05 -6.16 -4.73
N SER A 145 -5.26 -5.97 -5.80
CA SER A 145 -5.41 -6.72 -7.04
C SER A 145 -5.00 -8.19 -6.90
N THR A 146 -3.91 -8.48 -6.17
CA THR A 146 -3.51 -9.86 -5.87
C THR A 146 -4.59 -10.59 -5.07
N MET A 147 -5.18 -9.97 -4.04
CA MET A 147 -6.28 -10.56 -3.28
C MET A 147 -7.45 -10.93 -4.19
N THR A 148 -7.91 -9.99 -5.02
CA THR A 148 -9.10 -10.21 -5.86
C THR A 148 -8.87 -11.28 -6.92
N LEU A 149 -7.67 -11.34 -7.52
CA LEU A 149 -7.30 -12.41 -8.44
C LEU A 149 -7.29 -13.77 -7.73
N ALA A 150 -6.68 -13.85 -6.54
CA ALA A 150 -6.70 -15.07 -5.75
C ALA A 150 -8.11 -15.51 -5.34
N MET A 151 -8.99 -14.58 -5.00
CA MET A 151 -10.40 -14.88 -4.72
C MET A 151 -11.13 -15.44 -5.93
N GLU A 152 -10.88 -14.91 -7.14
CA GLU A 152 -11.43 -15.44 -8.39
C GLU A 152 -10.93 -16.86 -8.68
N SER A 153 -9.62 -17.09 -8.61
CA SER A 153 -9.03 -18.41 -8.82
C SER A 153 -9.49 -19.43 -7.77
N ALA A 154 -9.62 -19.03 -6.51
CA ALA A 154 -10.16 -19.88 -5.47
C ALA A 154 -11.65 -20.21 -5.70
N ALA A 155 -12.45 -19.24 -6.16
CA ALA A 155 -13.85 -19.48 -6.53
C ALA A 155 -13.99 -20.52 -7.65
N GLU A 156 -13.14 -20.46 -8.67
CA GLU A 156 -13.14 -21.42 -9.79
C GLU A 156 -12.84 -22.86 -9.33
N GLN A 157 -12.02 -23.01 -8.27
CA GLN A 157 -11.68 -24.31 -7.69
C GLN A 157 -12.58 -24.73 -6.52
N GLY A 158 -13.54 -23.90 -6.13
CA GLY A 158 -14.39 -24.15 -4.95
C GLY A 158 -13.63 -24.12 -3.62
N ILE A 159 -12.50 -23.41 -3.56
CA ILE A 159 -11.67 -23.27 -2.37
C ILE A 159 -12.17 -22.04 -1.57
N PRO A 160 -12.52 -22.18 -0.29
CA PRO A 160 -12.88 -21.05 0.55
C PRO A 160 -11.67 -20.14 0.81
N VAL A 161 -11.93 -18.84 0.93
CA VAL A 161 -10.92 -17.83 1.27
C VAL A 161 -11.20 -17.24 2.64
N VAL A 162 -10.16 -17.11 3.46
CA VAL A 162 -10.22 -16.36 4.73
C VAL A 162 -9.23 -15.20 4.68
N VAL A 163 -9.74 -13.97 4.76
CA VAL A 163 -8.89 -12.78 4.89
C VAL A 163 -8.59 -12.54 6.37
N LEU A 164 -7.32 -12.50 6.71
CA LEU A 164 -6.84 -12.13 8.05
C LEU A 164 -6.71 -10.62 8.04
N ASP A 165 -7.72 -9.94 8.57
CA ASP A 165 -7.85 -8.52 8.36
C ASP A 165 -6.79 -7.73 9.13
N ARG A 166 -6.46 -6.54 8.62
CA ARG A 166 -5.49 -5.62 9.20
C ARG A 166 -6.02 -4.19 9.17
N PRO A 167 -5.61 -3.32 10.12
CA PRO A 167 -5.93 -1.91 10.08
C PRO A 167 -5.59 -1.29 8.72
N ASN A 168 -6.47 -0.43 8.19
CA ASN A 168 -6.07 0.49 7.14
C ASN A 168 -5.18 1.57 7.78
N PRO A 169 -3.90 1.70 7.41
CA PRO A 169 -2.96 2.56 8.14
C PRO A 169 -3.26 4.05 8.00
N ILE A 170 -4.07 4.40 6.99
CA ILE A 170 -4.54 5.76 6.75
C ILE A 170 -6.03 5.90 7.05
N GLY A 171 -6.60 5.03 7.88
CA GLY A 171 -7.95 5.17 8.43
C GLY A 171 -9.11 5.02 7.43
N GLY A 172 -10.29 5.48 7.84
CA GLY A 172 -11.56 5.23 7.12
C GLY A 172 -12.02 6.29 6.11
N ALA A 173 -11.24 7.35 5.88
CA ALA A 173 -11.62 8.45 5.00
C ALA A 173 -11.65 8.04 3.51
N VAL A 174 -12.55 8.65 2.73
CA VAL A 174 -12.69 8.38 1.28
C VAL A 174 -12.46 9.62 0.47
N GLN A 175 -11.53 9.55 -0.46
CA GLN A 175 -11.07 10.70 -1.23
C GLN A 175 -10.65 10.30 -2.64
N GLY A 176 -10.68 11.27 -3.56
CA GLY A 176 -10.31 11.09 -4.97
C GLY A 176 -11.43 10.51 -5.83
N ASN A 177 -11.18 10.43 -7.13
CA ASN A 177 -12.15 9.88 -8.07
C ASN A 177 -12.25 8.35 -7.94
N VAL A 178 -13.37 7.82 -8.42
CA VAL A 178 -13.59 6.37 -8.56
C VAL A 178 -13.01 5.92 -9.90
N LEU A 179 -12.46 4.70 -9.95
CA LEU A 179 -11.97 4.10 -11.19
C LEU A 179 -13.11 3.89 -12.19
N ASP A 180 -12.96 4.41 -13.40
CA ASP A 180 -13.75 4.02 -14.55
C ASP A 180 -13.30 2.62 -15.03
N PRO A 181 -14.22 1.63 -15.14
CA PRO A 181 -13.90 0.30 -15.65
C PRO A 181 -13.16 0.27 -16.99
N ALA A 182 -13.29 1.31 -17.84
CA ALA A 182 -12.54 1.42 -19.09
C ALA A 182 -11.02 1.54 -18.88
N PHE A 183 -10.57 1.95 -17.69
CA PHE A 183 -9.18 2.08 -17.30
C PHE A 183 -8.70 0.96 -16.36
N ALA A 184 -9.51 -0.09 -16.18
CA ALA A 184 -9.18 -1.21 -15.30
C ALA A 184 -7.91 -1.94 -15.74
N THR A 185 -6.98 -2.12 -14.81
CA THR A 185 -5.71 -2.84 -14.98
C THR A 185 -5.27 -3.50 -13.67
N PHE A 186 -4.06 -4.07 -13.61
CA PHE A 186 -3.52 -4.64 -12.37
C PHE A 186 -3.28 -3.59 -11.26
N VAL A 187 -3.10 -2.31 -11.59
CA VAL A 187 -2.99 -1.22 -10.58
C VAL A 187 -4.36 -0.63 -10.22
N GLY A 188 -5.45 -1.34 -10.50
CA GLY A 188 -6.81 -0.90 -10.21
C GLY A 188 -7.79 -1.68 -11.07
N ARG A 189 -8.38 -2.74 -10.50
CA ARG A 189 -9.19 -3.70 -11.27
C ARG A 189 -10.66 -3.34 -11.34
N TYR A 190 -11.17 -2.68 -10.31
CA TYR A 190 -12.60 -2.48 -10.08
C TYR A 190 -12.89 -1.08 -9.55
N PRO A 191 -14.10 -0.54 -9.76
CA PRO A 191 -14.52 0.76 -9.22
C PRO A 191 -14.20 0.89 -7.74
N LEU A 192 -13.21 1.74 -7.45
CA LEU A 192 -12.71 2.04 -6.12
C LEU A 192 -12.20 3.48 -6.11
N ALA A 193 -12.44 4.22 -5.03
CA ALA A 193 -11.87 5.55 -4.82
C ALA A 193 -10.35 5.48 -4.61
N MET A 194 -9.62 6.54 -4.96
CA MET A 194 -8.15 6.59 -4.82
C MET A 194 -7.69 6.28 -3.38
N ARG A 195 -8.30 6.94 -2.39
CA ARG A 195 -8.25 6.54 -0.98
C ARG A 195 -9.61 5.93 -0.64
N HIS A 196 -9.64 4.63 -0.39
CA HIS A 196 -10.90 3.88 -0.29
C HIS A 196 -11.47 3.78 1.12
N GLY A 197 -10.63 3.95 2.15
CA GLY A 197 -11.04 3.98 3.55
C GLY A 197 -11.65 2.68 4.08
N MET A 198 -11.24 1.55 3.52
CA MET A 198 -11.67 0.19 3.90
C MET A 198 -10.46 -0.65 4.27
N THR A 199 -10.62 -1.62 5.17
CA THR A 199 -9.59 -2.65 5.42
C THR A 199 -9.56 -3.68 4.30
N LEU A 200 -8.59 -4.61 4.34
CA LEU A 200 -8.47 -5.68 3.35
C LEU A 200 -9.69 -6.62 3.41
N GLY A 201 -10.18 -6.95 4.59
CA GLY A 201 -11.38 -7.76 4.80
C GLY A 201 -12.65 -7.09 4.30
N GLU A 202 -12.78 -5.77 4.48
CA GLU A 202 -13.89 -4.98 3.95
C GLU A 202 -13.85 -4.89 2.42
N LEU A 203 -12.66 -4.71 1.84
CA LEU A 203 -12.45 -4.77 0.40
C LEU A 203 -12.87 -6.14 -0.16
N ALA A 204 -12.48 -7.24 0.48
CA ALA A 204 -12.88 -8.58 0.06
C ALA A 204 -14.41 -8.75 0.08
N ARG A 205 -15.08 -8.25 1.13
CA ARG A 205 -16.56 -8.25 1.22
C ARG A 205 -17.19 -7.41 0.12
N TYR A 206 -16.66 -6.21 -0.12
CA TYR A 206 -17.10 -5.30 -1.18
C TYR A 206 -16.99 -5.97 -2.55
N TYR A 207 -15.85 -6.55 -2.91
CA TYR A 207 -15.67 -7.20 -4.21
C TYR A 207 -16.50 -8.48 -4.36
N ARG A 208 -16.67 -9.25 -3.28
CA ARG A 208 -17.61 -10.38 -3.31
C ARG A 208 -19.04 -9.92 -3.63
N GLY A 209 -19.48 -8.80 -3.04
CA GLY A 209 -20.85 -8.30 -3.19
C GLY A 209 -21.10 -7.53 -4.48
N GLU A 210 -20.30 -6.50 -4.74
CA GLU A 210 -20.50 -5.55 -5.84
C GLU A 210 -19.93 -6.03 -7.17
N VAL A 211 -18.82 -6.76 -7.15
CA VAL A 211 -18.21 -7.33 -8.36
C VAL A 211 -18.73 -8.75 -8.63
N GLY A 212 -19.23 -9.44 -7.59
CA GLY A 212 -19.81 -10.77 -7.74
C GLY A 212 -18.77 -11.89 -7.76
N ILE A 213 -17.61 -11.73 -7.10
CA ILE A 213 -16.62 -12.80 -6.96
C ILE A 213 -17.23 -13.94 -6.13
N GLY A 214 -17.59 -15.05 -6.77
CA GLY A 214 -18.41 -16.15 -6.23
C GLY A 214 -17.75 -17.04 -5.17
N VAL A 215 -16.73 -16.57 -4.46
CA VAL A 215 -15.98 -17.35 -3.47
C VAL A 215 -16.75 -17.49 -2.15
N GLU A 216 -16.58 -18.62 -1.45
CA GLU A 216 -16.91 -18.71 -0.02
C GLU A 216 -15.88 -17.87 0.75
N LEU A 217 -16.30 -16.68 1.20
CA LEU A 217 -15.43 -15.74 1.90
C LEU A 217 -15.73 -15.74 3.40
N ARG A 218 -14.67 -15.80 4.21
CA ARG A 218 -14.67 -15.42 5.62
C ARG A 218 -13.64 -14.32 5.85
N VAL A 219 -13.85 -13.55 6.92
CA VAL A 219 -12.90 -12.54 7.39
C VAL A 219 -12.66 -12.83 8.87
N ALA A 220 -11.39 -12.96 9.26
CA ALA A 220 -10.99 -12.86 10.66
C ALA A 220 -10.74 -11.38 10.94
N PRO A 221 -11.68 -10.67 11.60
CA PRO A 221 -11.60 -9.22 11.76
C PRO A 221 -10.45 -8.85 12.71
N VAL A 222 -10.01 -7.60 12.62
CA VAL A 222 -9.16 -6.98 13.63
C VAL A 222 -9.97 -6.74 14.90
N ASP A 223 -9.50 -7.21 16.05
CA ASP A 223 -10.16 -6.91 17.32
C ASP A 223 -9.68 -5.57 17.87
N GLY A 224 -10.61 -4.68 18.24
CA GLY A 224 -10.34 -3.38 18.84
C GLY A 224 -10.17 -2.19 17.87
N TRP A 225 -10.11 -2.40 16.55
CA TRP A 225 -9.83 -1.31 15.60
C TRP A 225 -11.07 -0.46 15.31
N ARG A 226 -10.82 0.83 15.11
CA ARG A 226 -11.83 1.81 14.69
C ARG A 226 -11.28 2.62 13.52
N ARG A 227 -12.16 3.10 12.63
CA ARG A 227 -11.75 3.85 11.44
C ARG A 227 -10.97 5.12 11.70
N ASP A 228 -11.20 5.74 12.85
CA ASP A 228 -10.58 6.99 13.27
C ASP A 228 -9.27 6.77 14.04
N MET A 229 -8.87 5.53 14.31
CA MET A 229 -7.66 5.19 15.04
C MET A 229 -6.42 5.39 14.14
N PRO A 230 -5.49 6.29 14.51
CA PRO A 230 -4.19 6.39 13.85
C PRO A 230 -3.41 5.07 13.94
N PHE A 231 -2.63 4.72 12.91
CA PHE A 231 -1.87 3.47 12.92
C PHE A 231 -0.95 3.34 14.14
N ALA A 232 -0.31 4.42 14.57
CA ALA A 232 0.55 4.44 15.75
C ALA A 232 -0.18 4.04 17.05
N GLU A 233 -1.47 4.35 17.17
CA GLU A 233 -2.29 3.97 18.34
C GLU A 233 -2.69 2.49 18.32
N THR A 234 -2.51 1.78 17.20
CA THR A 234 -2.81 0.35 17.13
C THR A 234 -1.82 -0.49 17.93
N GLY A 235 -0.61 0.03 18.16
CA GLY A 235 0.51 -0.72 18.76
C GLY A 235 1.10 -1.79 17.85
N LEU A 236 0.60 -1.96 16.61
CA LEU A 236 1.16 -2.91 15.65
C LEU A 236 2.45 -2.38 15.04
N PRO A 237 3.43 -3.25 14.75
CA PRO A 237 4.66 -2.84 14.08
C PRO A 237 4.37 -2.41 12.64
N TRP A 238 4.96 -1.29 12.21
CA TRP A 238 5.04 -0.96 10.79
C TRP A 238 6.22 -1.72 10.17
N ILE A 239 5.91 -2.84 9.50
CA ILE A 239 6.89 -3.52 8.66
C ILE A 239 6.75 -2.95 7.26
N GLN A 240 7.86 -2.40 6.74
CA GLN A 240 7.94 -1.80 5.42
C GLN A 240 7.43 -2.77 4.32
N PRO A 241 6.28 -2.50 3.66
CA PRO A 241 5.71 -3.43 2.67
C PRO A 241 6.45 -3.37 1.33
N SER A 242 7.14 -2.27 1.04
CA SER A 242 7.91 -2.05 -0.19
C SER A 242 9.12 -1.17 0.08
N PRO A 243 10.24 -1.30 -0.66
CA PRO A 243 11.39 -0.42 -0.54
C PRO A 243 11.06 1.07 -0.61
N ASN A 244 9.98 1.46 -1.30
CA ASN A 244 9.56 2.86 -1.44
C ASN A 244 8.36 3.24 -0.58
N MET A 245 7.99 2.39 0.39
CA MET A 245 6.92 2.65 1.36
C MET A 245 7.48 2.54 2.79
N PRO A 246 8.42 3.44 3.17
CA PRO A 246 9.19 3.29 4.40
C PRO A 246 8.34 3.45 5.66
N ASP A 247 7.31 4.30 5.62
CA ASP A 247 6.54 4.71 6.79
C ASP A 247 5.08 5.05 6.45
N VAL A 248 4.29 5.26 7.52
CA VAL A 248 2.87 5.64 7.42
C VAL A 248 2.69 7.04 6.83
N GLU A 249 3.68 7.92 6.91
CA GLU A 249 3.62 9.25 6.29
C GLU A 249 3.64 9.12 4.75
N SER A 250 4.53 8.29 4.21
CA SER A 250 4.52 7.92 2.80
C SER A 250 3.17 7.31 2.40
N ALA A 251 2.61 6.39 3.20
CA ALA A 251 1.28 5.82 2.94
C ALA A 251 0.18 6.90 2.95
N THR A 252 0.30 7.91 3.81
CA THR A 252 -0.66 9.02 3.92
C THR A 252 -0.69 9.89 2.68
N HIS A 253 0.46 10.15 2.05
CA HIS A 253 0.54 10.92 0.81
C HIS A 253 0.26 10.09 -0.45
N TYR A 254 0.56 8.79 -0.40
CA TYR A 254 0.56 7.90 -1.55
C TYR A 254 -0.73 7.92 -2.39
N PRO A 255 -1.97 7.95 -1.82
CA PRO A 255 -3.20 8.07 -2.60
C PRO A 255 -3.29 9.32 -3.50
N GLY A 256 -2.43 10.31 -3.30
CA GLY A 256 -2.26 11.44 -4.20
C GLY A 256 -0.93 11.41 -4.96
N THR A 257 0.19 11.28 -4.25
CA THR A 257 1.52 11.51 -4.82
C THR A 257 1.98 10.41 -5.79
N CYS A 258 1.43 9.20 -5.72
CA CYS A 258 1.70 8.16 -6.71
C CYS A 258 1.25 8.53 -8.13
N LEU A 259 0.27 9.44 -8.30
CA LEU A 259 -0.09 9.96 -9.63
C LEU A 259 1.10 10.55 -10.39
N PHE A 260 2.09 11.11 -9.68
CA PHE A 260 3.28 11.71 -10.28
C PHE A 260 4.24 10.68 -10.86
N GLU A 261 4.06 9.38 -10.58
CA GLU A 261 4.73 8.33 -11.35
C GLU A 261 4.36 8.43 -12.83
N GLY A 262 3.12 8.81 -13.13
CA GLY A 262 2.61 9.12 -14.46
C GLY A 262 3.07 10.45 -15.08
N THR A 263 4.01 11.16 -14.46
CA THR A 263 4.56 12.42 -15.00
C THR A 263 6.09 12.35 -15.09
N VAL A 264 6.71 13.40 -15.63
CA VAL A 264 8.18 13.54 -15.63
C VAL A 264 8.77 13.96 -14.29
N LEU A 265 7.95 14.23 -13.26
CA LEU A 265 8.44 14.65 -11.94
C LEU A 265 8.89 13.44 -11.10
N SER A 266 9.86 13.68 -10.22
CA SER A 266 10.28 12.73 -9.21
C SER A 266 9.23 12.63 -8.10
N VAL A 267 9.01 11.42 -7.61
CA VAL A 267 8.31 11.12 -6.35
C VAL A 267 9.31 10.77 -5.23
N ALA A 268 10.58 11.15 -5.40
CA ALA A 268 11.68 10.92 -4.47
C ALA A 268 11.96 9.43 -4.12
N ARG A 269 11.65 8.52 -5.06
CA ARG A 269 12.26 7.17 -5.06
C ARG A 269 13.79 7.30 -5.06
N GLY A 270 14.50 6.38 -4.41
CA GLY A 270 15.95 6.49 -4.23
C GLY A 270 16.37 7.51 -3.15
N THR A 271 15.45 7.93 -2.27
CA THR A 271 15.74 8.80 -1.12
C THR A 271 15.15 8.19 0.16
N ALA A 272 15.34 8.85 1.30
CA ALA A 272 14.72 8.46 2.57
C ALA A 272 13.22 8.85 2.69
N ALA A 273 12.66 9.61 1.75
CA ALA A 273 11.30 10.15 1.84
C ALA A 273 10.47 10.01 0.55
N PRO A 274 10.43 8.81 -0.08
CA PRO A 274 9.61 8.55 -1.26
C PRO A 274 8.14 8.84 -0.99
N PHE A 275 7.45 9.40 -1.97
CA PHE A 275 6.05 9.84 -1.93
C PHE A 275 5.73 10.97 -0.94
N GLN A 276 6.67 11.39 -0.10
CA GLN A 276 6.55 12.58 0.75
C GLN A 276 7.07 13.84 0.03
N GLN A 277 7.74 13.68 -1.12
CA GLN A 277 8.38 14.76 -1.86
C GLN A 277 8.06 14.66 -3.35
N ILE A 278 7.82 15.80 -3.98
CA ILE A 278 7.58 15.93 -5.42
C ILE A 278 8.47 17.04 -5.97
N GLY A 279 9.19 16.78 -7.06
CA GLY A 279 10.09 17.78 -7.63
C GLY A 279 10.65 17.45 -9.01
N ALA A 280 11.36 18.42 -9.59
CA ALA A 280 12.17 18.24 -10.78
C ALA A 280 13.33 19.25 -10.78
N PRO A 281 14.45 19.00 -11.49
CA PRO A 281 15.63 19.88 -11.48
C PRO A 281 15.39 21.33 -11.92
N TRP A 282 14.28 21.59 -12.60
CA TRP A 282 13.92 22.91 -13.13
C TRP A 282 12.90 23.67 -12.28
N LEU A 283 12.33 23.04 -11.26
CA LEU A 283 11.36 23.71 -10.39
C LEU A 283 12.10 24.62 -9.39
N ASP A 284 11.45 25.72 -9.04
CA ASP A 284 11.81 26.52 -7.88
C ASP A 284 10.99 26.00 -6.70
N GLY A 285 11.65 25.27 -5.79
CA GLY A 285 11.01 24.68 -4.62
C GLY A 285 10.41 25.72 -3.66
N GLU A 286 11.03 26.89 -3.52
CA GLU A 286 10.50 27.97 -2.66
C GLU A 286 9.21 28.54 -3.24
N ALA A 287 9.23 28.87 -4.54
CA ALA A 287 8.05 29.38 -5.23
C ALA A 287 6.90 28.35 -5.26
N LEU A 288 7.23 27.06 -5.45
CA LEU A 288 6.22 25.98 -5.43
C LEU A 288 5.64 25.82 -4.02
N ALA A 289 6.46 25.83 -2.97
CA ALA A 289 5.98 25.74 -1.59
C ALA A 289 5.09 26.93 -1.23
N GLU A 290 5.47 28.16 -1.60
CA GLU A 290 4.66 29.36 -1.39
C GLU A 290 3.30 29.24 -2.10
N ALA A 291 3.31 28.89 -3.39
CA ALA A 291 2.09 28.72 -4.18
C ALA A 291 1.17 27.65 -3.55
N MET A 292 1.73 26.49 -3.18
CA MET A 292 0.98 25.37 -2.61
C MET A 292 0.37 25.70 -1.24
N ASN A 293 1.11 26.38 -0.36
CA ASN A 293 0.56 26.87 0.90
C ASN A 293 -0.52 27.95 0.68
N GLY A 294 -0.42 28.72 -0.41
CA GLY A 294 -1.43 29.70 -0.83
C GLY A 294 -2.80 29.12 -1.18
N TYR A 295 -2.89 27.82 -1.52
CA TYR A 295 -4.19 27.14 -1.71
C TYR A 295 -4.98 26.96 -0.41
N GLY A 296 -4.35 27.10 0.76
CA GLY A 296 -5.02 26.99 2.07
C GLY A 296 -5.62 25.61 2.34
N LEU A 297 -4.93 24.54 1.94
CA LEU A 297 -5.40 23.17 2.11
C LEU A 297 -5.32 22.72 3.59
N SER A 298 -6.43 22.22 4.14
CA SER A 298 -6.47 21.70 5.51
C SER A 298 -5.59 20.46 5.69
N GLY A 299 -4.92 20.38 6.84
CA GLY A 299 -4.20 19.18 7.28
C GLY A 299 -2.88 18.90 6.56
N VAL A 300 -2.35 19.82 5.74
CA VAL A 300 -1.05 19.66 5.08
C VAL A 300 -0.29 20.98 5.04
N ARG A 301 1.03 20.90 5.21
CA ARG A 301 1.97 21.99 4.92
C ARG A 301 2.92 21.56 3.80
N PHE A 302 3.33 22.51 2.97
CA PHE A 302 4.34 22.30 1.95
C PHE A 302 5.62 23.02 2.33
N GLU A 303 6.75 22.32 2.30
CA GLU A 303 8.07 22.87 2.62
C GLU A 303 8.98 22.77 1.39
N PRO A 304 9.74 23.81 1.04
CA PRO A 304 10.72 23.70 -0.03
C PRO A 304 11.77 22.64 0.34
N VAL A 305 12.16 21.83 -0.63
CA VAL A 305 13.17 20.78 -0.42
C VAL A 305 14.06 20.63 -1.64
N THR A 306 15.30 20.22 -1.38
CA THR A 306 16.24 19.75 -2.39
C THR A 306 16.69 18.35 -2.01
N PHE A 307 16.69 17.43 -2.97
CA PHE A 307 17.11 16.04 -2.77
C PHE A 307 17.81 15.49 -4.01
N VAL A 308 18.61 14.44 -3.84
CA VAL A 308 19.29 13.73 -4.93
C VAL A 308 18.85 12.27 -4.87
N PRO A 309 18.05 11.78 -5.83
CA PRO A 309 17.75 10.36 -5.95
C PRO A 309 19.01 9.53 -6.17
N ASP A 310 19.16 8.41 -5.46
CA ASP A 310 20.21 7.42 -5.66
C ASP A 310 19.58 6.09 -6.09
N VAL A 311 19.91 5.64 -7.32
CA VAL A 311 19.35 4.42 -7.94
C VAL A 311 17.82 4.34 -7.82
N PRO A 312 17.08 5.39 -8.25
CA PRO A 312 15.63 5.41 -8.13
C PRO A 312 15.00 4.31 -8.97
N SER A 313 14.09 3.52 -8.38
CA SER A 313 13.40 2.41 -9.06
C SER A 313 12.57 2.81 -10.29
N ASP A 314 12.24 4.09 -10.46
CA ASP A 314 11.54 4.63 -11.64
C ASP A 314 12.49 5.28 -12.66
N GLY A 315 13.80 5.29 -12.39
CA GLY A 315 14.86 5.86 -13.21
C GLY A 315 14.86 7.40 -13.26
N LYS A 316 14.01 8.09 -12.49
CA LYS A 316 13.88 9.55 -12.59
C LYS A 316 14.98 10.27 -11.81
N PHE A 317 15.79 11.03 -12.55
CA PHE A 317 16.79 11.96 -12.00
C PHE A 317 17.87 11.30 -11.11
N ASP A 318 18.30 10.08 -11.45
CA ASP A 318 19.40 9.39 -10.77
C ASP A 318 20.67 10.24 -10.70
N GLY A 319 21.16 10.50 -9.47
CA GLY A 319 22.34 11.33 -9.21
C GLY A 319 22.18 12.82 -9.56
N VAL A 320 20.96 13.28 -9.88
CA VAL A 320 20.67 14.67 -10.25
C VAL A 320 19.97 15.37 -9.09
N GLU A 321 20.42 16.57 -8.75
CA GLU A 321 19.76 17.41 -7.76
C GLU A 321 18.37 17.84 -8.24
N VAL A 322 17.37 17.58 -7.41
CA VAL A 322 15.96 17.88 -7.65
C VAL A 322 15.51 18.92 -6.63
N SER A 323 14.90 20.01 -7.10
CA SER A 323 14.21 20.97 -6.26
C SER A 323 12.70 20.75 -6.35
N GLY A 324 11.99 20.97 -5.25
CA GLY A 324 10.55 20.76 -5.20
C GLY A 324 9.98 21.01 -3.81
N VAL A 325 8.94 20.26 -3.46
CA VAL A 325 8.27 20.39 -2.17
C VAL A 325 8.20 19.06 -1.43
N ARG A 326 8.36 19.14 -0.11
CA ARG A 326 7.97 18.11 0.84
C ARG A 326 6.56 18.41 1.33
N LEU A 327 5.70 17.39 1.27
CA LEU A 327 4.40 17.41 1.91
C LEU A 327 4.59 16.94 3.36
N VAL A 328 3.92 17.61 4.30
CA VAL A 328 3.91 17.24 5.72
C VAL A 328 2.47 17.20 6.17
N ALA A 329 1.96 16.01 6.51
CA ALA A 329 0.65 15.88 7.11
C ALA A 329 0.64 16.51 8.52
N THR A 330 -0.38 17.32 8.80
CA THR A 330 -0.48 18.07 10.07
C THR A 330 -1.76 17.78 10.84
N SER A 331 -2.75 17.13 10.21
CA SER A 331 -3.97 16.69 10.89
C SER A 331 -4.71 15.59 10.11
N PRO A 332 -5.63 14.84 10.76
CA PRO A 332 -6.47 13.83 10.11
C PRO A 332 -7.40 14.36 9.00
N GLU A 333 -7.68 15.67 8.95
CA GLU A 333 -8.51 16.28 7.90
C GLU A 333 -7.85 16.30 6.51
N TYR A 334 -6.57 15.92 6.44
CA TYR A 334 -5.79 15.93 5.21
C TYR A 334 -6.44 15.11 4.08
N ASP A 335 -6.58 15.76 2.92
CA ASP A 335 -6.97 15.14 1.65
C ASP A 335 -5.76 15.07 0.69
N PRO A 336 -4.99 13.96 0.70
CA PRO A 336 -3.89 13.72 -0.24
C PRO A 336 -4.31 13.85 -1.71
N THR A 337 -5.55 13.50 -2.05
CA THR A 337 -6.01 13.57 -3.44
C THR A 337 -6.25 15.01 -3.88
N ARG A 338 -6.80 15.86 -2.99
CA ARG A 338 -6.94 17.30 -3.25
C ARG A 338 -5.57 17.98 -3.34
N ALA A 339 -4.65 17.65 -2.44
CA ALA A 339 -3.29 18.17 -2.48
C ALA A 339 -2.57 17.77 -3.77
N ALA A 340 -2.72 16.52 -4.22
CA ALA A 340 -2.14 16.07 -5.48
C ALA A 340 -2.74 16.77 -6.71
N VAL A 341 -4.06 17.01 -6.76
CA VAL A 341 -4.67 17.79 -7.85
C VAL A 341 -4.14 19.22 -7.87
N ALA A 342 -4.00 19.87 -6.71
CA ALA A 342 -3.39 21.20 -6.61
C ALA A 342 -1.93 21.19 -7.07
N LEU A 343 -1.13 20.22 -6.63
CA LEU A 343 0.25 20.05 -7.09
C LEU A 343 0.33 19.80 -8.59
N LEU A 344 -0.56 18.99 -9.18
CA LEU A 344 -0.58 18.73 -10.62
C LEU A 344 -0.83 20.02 -11.40
N VAL A 345 -1.85 20.80 -11.01
CA VAL A 345 -2.15 22.10 -11.64
C VAL A 345 -0.95 23.05 -11.52
N GLU A 346 -0.38 23.17 -10.33
CA GLU A 346 0.69 24.11 -10.06
C GLU A 346 2.00 23.72 -10.78
N THR A 347 2.40 22.46 -10.69
CA THR A 347 3.62 21.96 -11.34
C THR A 347 3.49 21.90 -12.85
N HIS A 348 2.30 21.61 -13.40
CA HIS A 348 2.02 21.73 -14.84
C HIS A 348 2.25 23.18 -15.31
N ARG A 349 1.69 24.16 -14.59
CA ARG A 349 1.85 25.58 -14.87
C ARG A 349 3.32 26.03 -14.78
N MET A 350 4.02 25.65 -13.71
CA MET A 350 5.40 26.07 -13.45
C MET A 350 6.40 25.41 -14.41
N SER A 351 6.15 24.17 -14.85
CA SER A 351 7.08 23.45 -15.73
C SER A 351 7.02 23.92 -17.18
N GLY A 352 5.89 24.48 -17.63
CA GLY A 352 5.73 24.97 -19.00
C GLY A 352 6.14 23.92 -20.05
N ALA A 353 7.10 24.26 -20.91
CA ALA A 353 7.61 23.36 -21.95
C ALA A 353 8.35 22.12 -21.42
N GLN A 354 8.73 22.09 -20.14
CA GLN A 354 9.40 20.96 -19.50
C GLN A 354 8.40 19.95 -18.90
N TRP A 355 7.10 20.27 -18.91
CA TRP A 355 6.08 19.34 -18.48
C TRP A 355 5.97 18.14 -19.44
N GLY A 356 5.67 16.97 -18.88
CA GLY A 356 5.41 15.77 -19.67
C GLY A 356 4.57 14.74 -18.90
N TRP A 357 3.64 14.13 -19.61
CA TRP A 357 2.86 12.99 -19.13
C TRP A 357 3.46 11.69 -19.63
N LEU A 358 3.54 10.69 -18.75
CA LEU A 358 3.54 9.29 -19.14
C LEU A 358 2.09 8.85 -19.29
N GLN A 359 1.42 9.36 -20.33
CA GLN A 359 -0.03 9.38 -20.46
C GLN A 359 -0.74 8.07 -20.08
N ALA A 360 -0.34 6.95 -20.70
CA ALA A 360 -0.99 5.66 -20.44
C ALA A 360 -0.79 5.18 -18.99
N HIS A 361 0.33 5.53 -18.36
CA HIS A 361 0.60 5.20 -16.96
C HIS A 361 -0.20 6.10 -16.02
N PHE A 362 -0.22 7.42 -16.29
CA PHE A 362 -1.03 8.38 -15.54
C PHE A 362 -2.51 8.03 -15.57
N ASP A 363 -3.09 7.82 -16.76
CA ASP A 363 -4.52 7.59 -16.90
C ASP A 363 -4.95 6.27 -16.22
N ARG A 364 -4.06 5.26 -16.14
CA ARG A 364 -4.28 4.03 -15.37
C ARG A 364 -4.27 4.27 -13.86
N LEU A 365 -3.31 5.03 -13.35
CA LEU A 365 -3.22 5.37 -11.92
C LEU A 365 -4.38 6.27 -11.49
N ALA A 366 -4.71 7.28 -12.30
CA ALA A 366 -5.86 8.15 -12.11
C ALA A 366 -7.18 7.38 -12.28
N GLY A 367 -7.19 6.30 -13.05
CA GLY A 367 -8.38 5.49 -13.30
C GLY A 367 -9.39 6.18 -14.22
N THR A 368 -8.92 7.15 -14.99
CA THR A 368 -9.66 7.96 -15.96
C THR A 368 -8.65 8.85 -16.70
N ASP A 369 -8.97 9.26 -17.92
CA ASP A 369 -8.22 10.30 -18.64
C ASP A 369 -8.71 11.72 -18.31
N LEU A 370 -9.87 11.85 -17.66
CA LEU A 370 -10.53 13.14 -17.40
C LEU A 370 -9.69 14.06 -16.49
N LEU A 371 -8.96 13.50 -15.53
CA LEU A 371 -8.08 14.28 -14.65
C LEU A 371 -6.97 14.96 -15.45
N ARG A 372 -6.24 14.20 -16.27
CA ARG A 372 -5.17 14.72 -17.12
C ARG A 372 -5.70 15.75 -18.11
N GLN A 373 -6.78 15.41 -18.81
CA GLN A 373 -7.40 16.31 -19.80
C GLN A 373 -7.86 17.63 -19.16
N ALA A 374 -8.33 17.60 -17.92
CA ALA A 374 -8.72 18.81 -17.21
C ALA A 374 -7.51 19.68 -16.85
N VAL A 375 -6.41 19.08 -16.39
CA VAL A 375 -5.15 19.80 -16.14
C VAL A 375 -4.60 20.42 -17.43
N ASP A 376 -4.56 19.66 -18.53
CA ASP A 376 -4.14 20.14 -19.86
C ASP A 376 -5.02 21.31 -20.34
N ALA A 377 -6.32 21.27 -20.03
CA ALA A 377 -7.28 22.33 -20.37
C ALA A 377 -7.19 23.57 -19.44
N GLY A 378 -6.31 23.55 -18.43
CA GLY A 378 -6.14 24.65 -17.48
C GLY A 378 -7.27 24.77 -16.45
N ALA A 379 -8.00 23.68 -16.17
CA ALA A 379 -9.04 23.65 -15.16
C ALA A 379 -8.46 23.87 -13.76
N GLY A 380 -9.19 24.60 -12.91
CA GLY A 380 -8.84 24.78 -11.51
C GLY A 380 -9.13 23.56 -10.65
N VAL A 381 -8.52 23.50 -9.46
CA VAL A 381 -8.65 22.38 -8.51
C VAL A 381 -10.11 22.04 -8.18
N ASP A 382 -10.94 23.04 -7.88
CA ASP A 382 -12.33 22.80 -7.50
C ASP A 382 -13.19 22.36 -8.70
N GLU A 383 -12.89 22.86 -9.91
CA GLU A 383 -13.55 22.40 -11.13
C GLU A 383 -13.26 20.92 -11.37
N ILE A 384 -11.98 20.52 -11.31
CA ILE A 384 -11.55 19.13 -11.47
C ILE A 384 -12.25 18.24 -10.45
N ARG A 385 -12.22 18.61 -9.16
CA ARG A 385 -12.80 17.80 -8.08
C ARG A 385 -14.32 17.68 -8.18
N SER A 386 -15.00 18.70 -8.68
CA SER A 386 -16.46 18.68 -8.84
C SER A 386 -16.94 17.56 -9.76
N ARG A 387 -16.11 17.13 -10.72
CA ARG A 387 -16.46 16.14 -11.75
C ARG A 387 -16.71 14.74 -11.21
N TRP A 388 -16.14 14.38 -10.06
CA TRP A 388 -16.26 13.03 -9.48
C TRP A 388 -16.98 12.98 -8.13
N GLN A 389 -17.55 14.10 -7.63
CA GLN A 389 -18.23 14.11 -6.33
C GLN A 389 -19.47 13.20 -6.30
N GLU A 390 -20.21 13.14 -7.42
CA GLU A 390 -21.40 12.30 -7.52
C GLU A 390 -21.04 10.81 -7.44
N GLU A 391 -20.05 10.38 -8.23
CA GLU A 391 -19.54 9.01 -8.24
C GLU A 391 -18.91 8.62 -6.90
N LEU A 392 -18.12 9.52 -6.30
CA LEU A 392 -17.54 9.31 -4.98
C LEU A 392 -18.64 9.15 -3.92
N GLY A 393 -19.68 9.98 -3.96
CA GLY A 393 -20.83 9.86 -3.06
C GLY A 393 -21.62 8.57 -3.27
N ALA A 394 -21.73 8.09 -4.51
CA ALA A 394 -22.34 6.79 -4.81
C ALA A 394 -21.51 5.64 -4.23
N PHE A 395 -20.20 5.64 -4.45
CA PHE A 395 -19.28 4.67 -3.88
C PHE A 395 -19.35 4.64 -2.35
N MET A 396 -19.37 5.82 -1.71
CA MET A 396 -19.48 5.92 -0.24
C MET A 396 -20.75 5.26 0.30
N ARG A 397 -21.90 5.44 -0.36
CA ARG A 397 -23.17 4.79 0.04
C ARG A 397 -23.13 3.27 -0.16
N VAL A 398 -22.50 2.82 -1.24
CA VAL A 398 -22.41 1.38 -1.53
C VAL A 398 -21.50 0.69 -0.50
N ARG A 399 -20.33 1.25 -0.22
CA ARG A 399 -19.36 0.62 0.70
C ARG A 399 -19.90 0.42 2.12
N GLU A 400 -20.84 1.25 2.57
CA GLU A 400 -21.46 1.16 3.92
C GLU A 400 -22.00 -0.24 4.23
N GLN A 401 -22.45 -0.97 3.22
CA GLN A 401 -22.98 -2.34 3.36
C GLN A 401 -21.91 -3.38 3.73
N TYR A 402 -20.64 -3.05 3.50
CA TYR A 402 -19.52 -3.98 3.60
C TYR A 402 -18.61 -3.72 4.80
N LEU A 403 -18.78 -2.57 5.45
CA LEU A 403 -18.01 -2.16 6.61
C LEU A 403 -18.21 -3.14 7.79
N ILE A 404 -17.10 -3.46 8.45
CA ILE A 404 -17.00 -4.28 9.66
C ILE A 404 -16.82 -3.37 10.88
N TYR A 405 -16.04 -2.30 10.72
CA TYR A 405 -15.60 -1.45 11.83
C TYR A 405 -16.40 -0.14 11.93
N PRO A 406 -16.61 0.36 13.17
CA PRO A 406 -17.30 1.62 13.43
C PRO A 406 -16.53 2.85 12.93
#